data_AF-A0A937VVE0-F1
#
_entry.id   AF-A0A937VVE0-F1
#
_cell.length_a   1.000
_cell.length_b   1.000
_cell.length_c   1.000
_cell.angle_alpha   90.00
_cell.angle_beta   90.00
_cell.angle_gamma   90.00
#
_symmetry.space_group_name_H-M   'P 1'
#
loop_
_entity.id
_entity.type
_entity.pdbx_description
1 polymer ?
#
loop_
_entity_poly.entity_id
_entity_poly.type
_entity_poly.pdbx_seq_one_letter_code
_entity_poly.pdbx_strand_id
1 'polypeptide(L)'
;MRQNKIFLSNTKKENKGKETIEPKKIKTFSLTSHRLSNNLSENSKLNIYNLLKTDPLTSSIPGTTFENLLIVLYGNSEFVKSLESSNWPKQMLEEIRKTAKTRDPIESLDDLRPQNEKYKIAFYKMLKGSGFYDLKNRLGHPPLSDFVSLQKNNKTAVNFNYASLPVLQALLGDQVATSILQKEKIKSESKGGRRVLSKTELLALLKSSPENNKNTTELEQMLSFSKK
;
A
#
# COMPACT_ATOMS: atom_id res chain seq x y z
N MET A 1 -20.33 -86.35 -32.50
CA MET A 1 -19.75 -87.09 -31.35
C MET A 1 -19.09 -86.06 -30.43
N ARG A 2 -19.63 -85.80 -29.22
CA ARG A 2 -19.14 -86.33 -27.92
C ARG A 2 -17.64 -86.04 -27.71
N GLN A 3 -17.13 -85.42 -26.65
CA GLN A 3 -17.63 -85.14 -25.30
C GLN A 3 -16.72 -84.11 -24.59
N ASN A 4 -17.28 -83.51 -23.53
CA ASN A 4 -16.70 -82.64 -22.49
C ASN A 4 -15.35 -83.09 -21.90
N LYS A 5 -14.60 -82.10 -21.37
CA LYS A 5 -14.24 -82.11 -19.94
C LYS A 5 -13.99 -80.69 -19.40
N ILE A 6 -14.78 -80.38 -18.39
CA ILE A 6 -14.72 -79.22 -17.50
C ILE A 6 -13.52 -79.40 -16.56
N PHE A 7 -12.78 -78.32 -16.28
CA PHE A 7 -12.19 -78.13 -14.96
C PHE A 7 -12.31 -76.65 -14.57
N LEU A 8 -13.22 -76.41 -13.63
CA LEU A 8 -13.32 -75.19 -12.84
C LEU A 8 -12.28 -75.27 -11.72
N SER A 9 -11.44 -74.26 -11.61
CA SER A 9 -10.85 -73.89 -10.32
C SER A 9 -10.86 -72.38 -10.19
N ASN A 10 -11.83 -71.91 -9.41
CA ASN A 10 -11.87 -70.57 -8.82
C ASN A 10 -10.62 -70.34 -7.98
N THR A 11 -9.85 -69.29 -8.26
CA THR A 11 -9.11 -68.58 -7.21
C THR A 11 -8.93 -67.11 -7.57
N LYS A 12 -9.57 -66.29 -6.72
CA LYS A 12 -9.22 -64.93 -6.29
C LYS A 12 -9.23 -63.81 -7.34
N LYS A 13 -10.34 -63.07 -7.27
CA LYS A 13 -10.47 -61.62 -7.49
C LYS A 13 -9.23 -60.86 -7.02
N GLU A 14 -8.54 -60.20 -7.94
CA GLU A 14 -7.82 -58.96 -7.66
C GLU A 14 -8.57 -57.80 -8.33
N ASN A 15 -9.29 -57.06 -7.50
CA ASN A 15 -9.85 -55.76 -7.84
C ASN A 15 -8.69 -54.80 -8.11
N LYS A 16 -8.32 -54.58 -9.38
CA LYS A 16 -7.61 -53.36 -9.77
C LYS A 16 -8.61 -52.22 -9.80
N GLY A 17 -8.77 -51.59 -8.63
CA GLY A 17 -9.46 -50.31 -8.50
C GLY A 17 -8.83 -49.32 -9.47
N LYS A 18 -9.63 -48.82 -10.41
CA LYS A 18 -9.32 -47.61 -11.14
C LYS A 18 -9.40 -46.48 -10.12
N GLU A 19 -8.28 -46.11 -9.52
CA GLU A 19 -8.15 -44.81 -8.87
C GLU A 19 -8.25 -43.75 -9.98
N THR A 20 -9.48 -43.27 -10.20
CA THR A 20 -9.71 -41.95 -10.76
C THR A 20 -9.04 -40.97 -9.81
N ILE A 21 -7.80 -40.59 -10.13
CA ILE A 21 -7.14 -39.44 -9.53
C ILE A 21 -7.98 -38.24 -9.93
N GLU A 22 -8.91 -37.84 -9.06
CA GLU A 22 -9.61 -36.57 -9.22
C GLU A 22 -8.53 -35.48 -9.31
N PRO A 23 -8.53 -34.64 -10.35
CA PRO A 23 -7.60 -33.53 -10.42
C PRO A 23 -7.85 -32.67 -9.18
N LYS A 24 -6.86 -32.62 -8.27
CA LYS A 24 -6.88 -31.73 -7.11
C LYS A 24 -7.26 -30.36 -7.63
N LYS A 25 -8.46 -29.89 -7.26
CA LYS A 25 -8.95 -28.55 -7.60
C LYS A 25 -7.85 -27.56 -7.22
N ILE A 26 -7.16 -27.03 -8.23
CA ILE A 26 -6.25 -25.91 -8.06
C ILE A 26 -7.16 -24.80 -7.57
N LYS A 27 -7.12 -24.53 -6.26
CA LYS A 27 -7.78 -23.35 -5.69
C LYS A 27 -7.12 -22.17 -6.37
N THR A 28 -7.80 -21.57 -7.35
CA THR A 28 -7.45 -20.26 -7.89
C THR A 28 -7.67 -19.26 -6.76
N PHE A 29 -6.67 -19.10 -5.90
CA PHE A 29 -6.63 -17.99 -4.98
C PHE A 29 -6.47 -16.73 -5.83
N SER A 30 -7.58 -16.04 -6.08
CA SER A 30 -7.55 -14.62 -6.45
C SER A 30 -6.94 -13.88 -5.26
N LEU A 31 -5.62 -13.82 -5.20
CA LEU A 31 -4.90 -13.18 -4.12
C LEU A 31 -5.04 -11.67 -4.31
N THR A 32 -6.02 -11.07 -3.62
CA THR A 32 -6.12 -9.61 -3.50
C THR A 32 -4.88 -9.11 -2.76
N SER A 33 -4.17 -8.17 -3.37
CA SER A 33 -2.97 -7.56 -2.77
C SER A 33 -3.30 -6.93 -1.42
N HIS A 34 -2.45 -7.15 -0.42
CA HIS A 34 -2.59 -6.51 0.90
C HIS A 34 -2.50 -4.99 0.82
N ARG A 35 -1.85 -4.46 -0.23
CA ARG A 35 -1.65 -3.01 -0.44
C ARG A 35 -2.95 -2.28 -0.77
N LEU A 36 -4.00 -3.03 -1.12
CA LEU A 36 -5.35 -2.55 -1.43
C LEU A 36 -6.37 -2.87 -0.32
N SER A 37 -5.91 -3.30 0.86
CA SER A 37 -6.79 -3.57 2.00
C SER A 37 -7.33 -2.26 2.59
N ASN A 38 -8.60 -2.25 3.02
CA ASN A 38 -9.16 -1.15 3.81
C ASN A 38 -8.67 -1.19 5.27
N ASN A 39 -8.32 -2.38 5.78
CA ASN A 39 -7.75 -2.55 7.11
C ASN A 39 -6.23 -2.43 7.03
N LEU A 40 -5.74 -1.19 7.02
CA LEU A 40 -4.33 -0.85 6.94
C LEU A 40 -3.67 -0.88 8.32
N SER A 41 -2.53 -1.55 8.42
CA SER A 41 -1.70 -1.54 9.63
C SER A 41 -0.92 -0.22 9.78
N GLU A 42 -0.39 0.08 10.96
CA GLU A 42 0.51 1.23 11.13
C GLU A 42 1.72 1.21 10.19
N ASN A 43 2.26 0.02 9.90
CA ASN A 43 3.38 -0.16 8.97
C ASN A 43 3.03 0.15 7.50
N SER A 44 1.75 0.24 7.14
CA SER A 44 1.34 0.56 5.78
C SER A 44 1.20 2.07 5.51
N LYS A 45 1.47 2.89 6.52
CA LYS A 45 1.30 4.35 6.52
C LYS A 45 2.61 5.09 6.25
N LEU A 46 2.49 6.34 5.85
CA LEU A 46 3.58 7.31 5.81
C LEU A 46 3.75 7.95 7.20
N ASN A 47 4.89 7.73 7.84
CA ASN A 47 5.22 8.40 9.10
C ASN A 47 5.75 9.81 8.82
N ILE A 48 5.01 10.83 9.26
CA ILE A 48 5.37 12.23 9.05
C ILE A 48 5.97 12.89 10.30
N TYR A 49 6.14 12.17 11.41
CA TYR A 49 6.58 12.78 12.67
C TYR A 49 7.88 13.60 12.53
N ASN A 50 8.87 13.04 11.84
CA ASN A 50 10.15 13.71 11.63
C ASN A 50 10.03 14.88 10.63
N LEU A 51 9.17 14.74 9.60
CA LEU A 51 8.91 15.80 8.62
C LEU A 51 8.40 17.08 9.29
N LEU A 52 7.57 16.96 10.33
CA LEU A 52 7.05 18.10 11.07
C LEU A 52 8.14 18.89 11.81
N LYS A 53 9.28 18.25 12.10
CA LYS A 53 10.39 18.80 12.90
C LYS A 53 11.58 19.28 12.08
N THR A 54 11.72 18.85 10.82
CA THR A 54 12.89 19.14 9.97
C THR A 54 12.70 20.37 9.06
N ASP A 55 13.79 21.04 8.69
CA ASP A 55 13.88 22.06 7.64
C ASP A 55 14.96 21.66 6.61
N PRO A 56 14.76 21.92 5.30
CA PRO A 56 13.58 22.49 4.65
C PRO A 56 12.45 21.48 4.38
N LEU A 57 11.21 21.97 4.42
CA LEU A 57 9.98 21.15 4.42
C LEU A 57 9.64 20.53 3.06
N THR A 58 9.57 21.35 2.01
CA THR A 58 8.86 21.04 0.76
C THR A 58 9.80 20.59 -0.37
N SER A 59 11.10 20.61 -0.12
CA SER A 59 12.14 20.09 -1.03
C SER A 59 12.71 18.74 -0.56
N SER A 60 12.25 18.22 0.57
CA SER A 60 12.62 16.91 1.07
C SER A 60 11.71 15.83 0.47
N ILE A 61 12.25 14.63 0.19
CA ILE A 61 11.41 13.52 -0.31
C ILE A 61 10.22 13.22 0.61
N PRO A 62 10.32 13.22 1.97
CA PRO A 62 9.15 13.03 2.81
C PRO A 62 8.07 14.11 2.64
N GLY A 63 8.48 15.37 2.46
CA GLY A 63 7.57 16.49 2.20
C GLY A 63 6.83 16.30 0.87
N THR A 64 7.56 16.08 -0.22
CA THR A 64 6.96 15.82 -1.53
C THR A 64 6.10 14.57 -1.54
N THR A 65 6.49 13.52 -0.81
CA THR A 65 5.68 12.29 -0.66
C THR A 65 4.37 12.58 0.04
N PHE A 66 4.37 13.39 1.11
CA PHE A 66 3.13 13.76 1.80
C PHE A 66 2.22 14.60 0.91
N GLU A 67 2.78 15.58 0.19
CA GLU A 67 2.03 16.40 -0.78
C GLU A 67 1.39 15.53 -1.87
N ASN A 68 2.16 14.60 -2.45
CA ASN A 68 1.66 13.65 -3.44
C ASN A 68 0.59 12.72 -2.86
N LEU A 69 0.74 12.29 -1.61
CA LEU A 69 -0.26 11.45 -0.95
C LEU A 69 -1.60 12.18 -0.83
N LEU A 70 -1.57 13.46 -0.45
CA LEU A 70 -2.78 14.28 -0.40
C LEU A 70 -3.45 14.40 -1.78
N ILE A 71 -2.66 14.55 -2.86
CA ILE A 71 -3.17 14.55 -4.24
C ILE A 71 -3.80 13.20 -4.60
N VAL A 72 -3.09 12.09 -4.34
CA VAL A 72 -3.56 10.73 -4.65
C VAL A 72 -4.89 10.43 -3.95
N LEU A 73 -5.04 10.83 -2.68
CA LEU A 73 -6.23 10.53 -1.89
C LEU A 73 -7.40 11.49 -2.17
N TYR A 74 -7.13 12.79 -2.38
CA TYR A 74 -8.16 13.84 -2.33
C TYR A 74 -8.14 14.82 -3.50
N GLY A 75 -7.22 14.71 -4.46
CA GLY A 75 -7.06 15.68 -5.55
C GLY A 75 -8.33 15.90 -6.38
N ASN A 76 -9.21 14.90 -6.44
CA ASN A 76 -10.48 14.97 -7.16
C ASN A 76 -11.69 15.34 -6.27
N SER A 77 -11.49 15.58 -4.98
CA SER A 77 -12.58 15.87 -4.04
C SER A 77 -13.05 17.33 -4.13
N GLU A 78 -14.35 17.56 -4.00
CA GLU A 78 -14.94 18.90 -4.08
C GLU A 78 -14.42 19.84 -2.99
N PHE A 79 -14.14 19.33 -1.79
CA PHE A 79 -13.65 20.15 -0.67
C PHE A 79 -12.19 20.59 -0.82
N VAL A 80 -11.41 19.90 -1.66
CA VAL A 80 -10.07 20.35 -2.05
C VAL A 80 -10.16 21.34 -3.20
N LYS A 81 -11.04 21.10 -4.18
CA LYS A 81 -11.26 22.04 -5.30
C LYS A 81 -11.68 23.42 -4.81
N SER A 82 -12.45 23.50 -3.71
CA SER A 82 -12.83 24.77 -3.07
C SER A 82 -11.67 25.56 -2.43
N LEU A 83 -10.47 24.98 -2.35
CA LEU A 83 -9.28 25.72 -1.91
C LEU A 83 -8.74 26.67 -3.00
N GLU A 84 -9.19 26.50 -4.26
CA GLU A 84 -8.87 27.39 -5.40
C GLU A 84 -7.37 27.63 -5.61
N SER A 85 -6.54 26.66 -5.22
CA SER A 85 -5.09 26.77 -5.25
C SER A 85 -4.48 25.51 -5.84
N SER A 86 -3.65 25.66 -6.87
CA SER A 86 -2.90 24.53 -7.46
C SER A 86 -1.80 24.00 -6.53
N ASN A 87 -1.33 24.81 -5.57
CA ASN A 87 -0.32 24.42 -4.58
C ASN A 87 -0.92 24.11 -3.19
N TRP A 88 -2.22 23.79 -3.14
CA TRP A 88 -2.91 23.44 -1.89
C TRP A 88 -2.24 22.33 -1.06
N PRO A 89 -1.61 21.26 -1.62
CA PRO A 89 -1.00 20.22 -0.78
C PRO A 89 0.18 20.76 0.01
N LYS A 90 0.99 21.59 -0.65
CA LYS A 90 2.13 22.28 -0.04
C LYS A 90 1.67 23.23 1.06
N GLN A 91 0.66 24.05 0.78
CA GLN A 91 0.09 24.97 1.77
C GLN A 91 -0.55 24.23 2.95
N MET A 92 -1.19 23.08 2.70
CA MET A 92 -1.73 22.23 3.77
C MET A 92 -0.60 21.71 4.68
N LEU A 93 0.50 21.22 4.10
CA LEU A 93 1.67 20.76 4.87
C LEU A 93 2.29 21.91 5.70
N GLU A 94 2.40 23.11 5.13
CA GLU A 94 2.89 24.29 5.84
C GLU A 94 1.99 24.66 7.03
N GLU A 95 0.66 24.65 6.86
CA GLU A 95 -0.31 24.96 7.92
C GLU A 95 -0.32 23.90 9.03
N ILE A 96 -0.26 22.61 8.66
CA ILE A 96 -0.10 21.50 9.60
C ILE A 96 1.16 21.71 10.45
N ARG A 97 2.28 22.07 9.81
CA ARG A 97 3.55 22.28 10.50
C ARG A 97 3.55 23.51 11.40
N LYS A 98 2.93 24.62 10.99
CA LYS A 98 2.75 25.80 11.86
C LYS A 98 2.04 25.40 13.15
N THR A 99 1.01 24.56 13.04
CA THR A 99 0.28 24.02 14.19
C THR A 99 1.14 23.07 15.01
N ALA A 100 1.91 22.18 14.36
CA ALA A 100 2.83 21.27 15.03
C ALA A 100 3.89 21.99 15.88
N LYS A 101 4.36 23.17 15.44
CA LYS A 101 5.34 23.98 16.20
C LYS A 101 4.78 24.59 17.48
N THR A 102 3.46 24.78 17.57
CA THR A 102 2.80 25.35 18.75
C THR A 102 2.15 24.29 19.65
N ARG A 103 2.22 23.01 19.25
CA ARG A 103 1.64 21.86 19.95
C ARG A 103 2.74 20.87 20.31
N ASP A 104 3.02 20.73 21.61
CA ASP A 104 3.85 19.66 22.14
C ASP A 104 3.24 19.18 23.48
N PRO A 105 2.88 17.89 23.63
CA PRO A 105 3.03 16.79 22.68
C PRO A 105 2.01 16.82 21.52
N ILE A 106 2.43 16.28 20.37
CA ILE A 106 1.53 15.86 19.29
C ILE A 106 1.22 14.37 19.51
N GLU A 107 -0.05 14.03 19.69
CA GLU A 107 -0.51 12.66 19.96
C GLU A 107 -1.30 12.08 18.80
N SER A 108 -2.01 12.94 18.06
CA SER A 108 -2.93 12.56 16.99
C SER A 108 -2.83 13.52 15.79
N LEU A 109 -3.44 13.12 14.66
CA LEU A 109 -3.59 14.03 13.53
C LEU A 109 -4.60 15.16 13.81
N ASP A 110 -5.54 14.97 14.74
CA ASP A 110 -6.48 16.03 15.15
C ASP A 110 -5.75 17.21 15.81
N ASP A 111 -4.63 16.97 16.49
CA ASP A 111 -3.77 18.02 17.09
C ASP A 111 -3.12 18.94 16.06
N LEU A 112 -3.06 18.48 14.79
CA LEU A 112 -2.39 19.16 13.69
C LEU A 112 -3.33 20.03 12.86
N ARG A 113 -4.54 20.30 13.36
CA ARG A 113 -5.57 21.04 12.65
C ARG A 113 -5.10 22.46 12.27
N PRO A 114 -5.09 22.82 10.97
CA PRO A 114 -4.74 24.15 10.50
C PRO A 114 -5.51 25.28 11.19
N GLN A 115 -4.86 26.44 11.34
CA GLN A 115 -5.50 27.65 11.86
C GLN A 115 -6.25 28.42 10.76
N ASN A 116 -5.73 28.41 9.53
CA ASN A 116 -6.44 28.99 8.39
C ASN A 116 -7.78 28.26 8.14
N GLU A 117 -8.89 28.99 8.16
CA GLU A 117 -10.24 28.40 8.14
C GLU A 117 -10.50 27.54 6.87
N LYS A 118 -9.98 27.94 5.70
CA LYS A 118 -10.13 27.16 4.47
C LYS A 118 -9.46 25.78 4.60
N TYR A 119 -8.21 25.73 5.04
CA TYR A 119 -7.47 24.47 5.24
C TYR A 119 -8.01 23.67 6.42
N LYS A 120 -8.50 24.35 7.46
CA LYS A 120 -9.10 23.73 8.65
C LYS A 120 -10.34 22.91 8.31
N ILE A 121 -11.20 23.41 7.42
CA ILE A 121 -12.38 22.70 6.94
C ILE A 121 -11.98 21.51 6.06
N ALA A 122 -11.07 21.72 5.09
CA ALA A 122 -10.59 20.66 4.22
C ALA A 122 -9.91 19.54 5.02
N PHE A 123 -9.02 19.89 5.94
CA PHE A 123 -8.33 18.95 6.82
C PHE A 123 -9.30 18.16 7.70
N TYR A 124 -10.32 18.81 8.27
CA TYR A 124 -11.37 18.11 9.02
C TYR A 124 -12.07 17.05 8.15
N LYS A 125 -12.41 17.37 6.90
CA LYS A 125 -13.00 16.40 5.97
C LYS A 125 -12.04 15.26 5.63
N MET A 126 -10.75 15.54 5.46
CA MET A 126 -9.72 14.51 5.27
C MET A 126 -9.63 13.58 6.48
N LEU A 127 -9.71 14.09 7.71
CA LEU A 127 -9.68 13.26 8.91
C LEU A 127 -10.93 12.38 9.05
N LYS A 128 -12.11 12.89 8.71
CA LYS A 128 -13.36 12.12 8.81
C LYS A 128 -13.51 11.08 7.72
N GLY A 129 -13.04 11.36 6.50
CA GLY A 129 -13.28 10.49 5.36
C GLY A 129 -14.78 10.29 5.07
N SER A 130 -15.10 9.22 4.36
CA SER A 130 -16.46 8.77 4.06
C SER A 130 -16.73 7.44 4.75
N GLY A 131 -17.92 7.27 5.35
CA GLY A 131 -18.28 6.03 6.06
C GLY A 131 -18.41 4.77 5.17
N PHE A 132 -18.36 4.93 3.85
CA PHE A 132 -18.49 3.87 2.85
C PHE A 132 -17.24 3.73 1.96
N TYR A 133 -16.09 4.24 2.41
CA TYR A 133 -14.88 4.21 1.58
C TYR A 133 -14.40 2.77 1.28
N ASP A 134 -13.98 2.55 0.04
CA ASP A 134 -13.35 1.31 -0.41
C ASP A 134 -12.16 1.63 -1.32
N LEU A 135 -10.95 1.27 -0.88
CA LEU A 135 -9.72 1.55 -1.59
C LEU A 135 -9.61 0.78 -2.92
N LYS A 136 -10.04 -0.48 -2.92
CA LYS A 136 -9.95 -1.36 -4.09
C LYS A 136 -10.89 -0.88 -5.19
N ASN A 137 -12.09 -0.47 -4.82
CA ASN A 137 -13.12 -0.01 -5.74
C ASN A 137 -13.10 1.51 -5.98
N ARG A 138 -12.18 2.24 -5.32
CA ARG A 138 -12.05 3.72 -5.39
C ARG A 138 -13.35 4.45 -5.05
N LEU A 139 -14.07 3.95 -4.04
CA LEU A 139 -15.31 4.54 -3.57
C LEU A 139 -15.07 5.40 -2.33
N GLY A 140 -15.80 6.51 -2.23
CA GLY A 140 -15.70 7.45 -1.11
C GLY A 140 -14.31 8.08 -0.95
N HIS A 141 -14.12 8.75 0.18
CA HIS A 141 -12.83 9.34 0.57
C HIS A 141 -12.27 8.63 1.80
N PRO A 142 -11.02 8.12 1.76
CA PRO A 142 -10.40 7.54 2.95
C PRO A 142 -10.15 8.59 4.03
N PRO A 143 -10.22 8.23 5.32
CA PRO A 143 -9.71 9.09 6.39
C PRO A 143 -8.17 9.14 6.33
N LEU A 144 -7.58 10.33 6.51
CA LEU A 144 -6.13 10.55 6.38
C LEU A 144 -5.32 9.70 7.37
N SER A 145 -5.90 9.43 8.54
CA SER A 145 -5.34 8.56 9.58
C SER A 145 -5.05 7.14 9.14
N ASP A 146 -5.70 6.65 8.07
CA ASP A 146 -5.45 5.31 7.55
C ASP A 146 -4.14 5.24 6.75
N PHE A 147 -3.62 6.38 6.33
CA PHE A 147 -2.46 6.49 5.43
C PHE A 147 -1.29 7.25 6.04
N VAL A 148 -1.49 7.96 7.17
CA VAL A 148 -0.48 8.79 7.83
C VAL A 148 -0.33 8.38 9.29
N SER A 149 0.91 8.33 9.77
CA SER A 149 1.24 8.05 11.18
C SER A 149 2.18 9.09 11.78
N LEU A 150 2.23 9.13 13.11
CA LEU A 150 3.03 10.07 13.92
C LEU A 150 3.98 9.33 14.89
N GLN A 151 4.59 8.24 14.43
CA GLN A 151 5.44 7.39 15.27
C GLN A 151 6.77 8.07 15.62
N LYS A 152 6.89 8.54 16.87
CA LYS A 152 8.07 9.29 17.38
C LYS A 152 9.39 8.51 17.28
N ASN A 153 9.35 7.21 17.56
CA ASN A 153 10.54 6.37 17.66
C ASN A 153 10.94 5.70 16.33
N ASN A 154 10.19 5.97 15.25
CA ASN A 154 10.45 5.37 13.96
C ASN A 154 11.24 6.35 13.07
N LYS A 155 12.48 5.98 12.75
CA LYS A 155 13.37 6.79 11.89
C LYS A 155 12.98 6.70 10.42
N THR A 156 12.32 5.62 10.00
CA THR A 156 11.91 5.43 8.61
C THR A 156 10.54 6.04 8.37
N ALA A 157 10.38 6.68 7.21
CA ALA A 157 9.12 7.28 6.81
C ALA A 157 8.13 6.22 6.29
N VAL A 158 8.62 5.18 5.62
CA VAL A 158 7.76 4.16 4.99
C VAL A 158 8.35 2.77 5.17
N ASN A 159 7.54 1.80 5.61
CA ASN A 159 7.90 0.39 5.53
C ASN A 159 7.44 -0.19 4.19
N PHE A 160 8.37 -0.37 3.26
CA PHE A 160 8.09 -0.80 1.89
C PHE A 160 7.30 -2.11 1.81
N ASN A 161 7.57 -3.05 2.72
CA ASN A 161 6.94 -4.38 2.66
C ASN A 161 5.44 -4.33 2.93
N TYR A 162 5.00 -3.33 3.68
CA TYR A 162 3.61 -3.18 4.11
C TYR A 162 2.92 -1.97 3.50
N ALA A 163 3.67 -0.98 3.01
CA ALA A 163 3.16 0.26 2.42
C ALA A 163 1.91 0.02 1.55
N SER A 164 0.85 0.77 1.85
CA SER A 164 -0.37 0.76 1.06
C SER A 164 -0.09 1.27 -0.35
N LEU A 165 -0.97 0.93 -1.31
CA LEU A 165 -0.80 1.36 -2.69
C LEU A 165 -0.75 2.90 -2.81
N PRO A 166 -1.63 3.68 -2.15
CA PRO A 166 -1.54 5.14 -2.19
C PRO A 166 -0.22 5.71 -1.68
N VAL A 167 0.35 5.12 -0.63
CA VAL A 167 1.68 5.53 -0.11
C VAL A 167 2.78 5.24 -1.14
N LEU A 168 2.72 4.08 -1.82
CA LEU A 168 3.67 3.78 -2.90
C LEU A 168 3.49 4.69 -4.11
N GLN A 169 2.26 5.00 -4.50
CA GLN A 169 1.95 5.93 -5.60
C GLN A 169 2.49 7.33 -5.29
N ALA A 170 2.31 7.79 -4.04
CA ALA A 170 2.80 9.08 -3.60
C ALA A 170 4.34 9.18 -3.61
N LEU A 171 5.01 8.09 -3.22
CA LEU A 171 6.46 8.03 -3.09
C LEU A 171 7.18 7.77 -4.43
N LEU A 172 6.64 6.90 -5.27
CA LEU A 172 7.34 6.36 -6.45
C LEU A 172 6.66 6.70 -7.78
N GLY A 173 5.48 7.34 -7.73
CA GLY A 173 4.63 7.57 -8.89
C GLY A 173 3.75 6.36 -9.23
N ASP A 174 2.66 6.64 -9.95
CA ASP A 174 1.63 5.64 -10.29
C ASP A 174 2.16 4.48 -11.13
N GLN A 175 3.02 4.78 -12.12
CA GLN A 175 3.60 3.77 -13.00
C GLN A 175 4.45 2.74 -12.24
N VAL A 176 5.32 3.21 -11.33
CA VAL A 176 6.18 2.31 -10.54
C VAL A 176 5.36 1.55 -9.52
N ALA A 177 4.44 2.21 -8.81
CA ALA A 177 3.55 1.54 -7.85
C ALA A 177 2.71 0.43 -8.51
N THR A 178 2.20 0.68 -9.72
CA THR A 178 1.49 -0.33 -10.51
C THR A 178 2.41 -1.47 -10.94
N SER A 179 3.64 -1.17 -11.35
CA SER A 179 4.63 -2.19 -11.73
C SER A 179 5.02 -3.08 -10.54
N ILE A 180 5.13 -2.52 -9.34
CA ILE A 180 5.35 -3.29 -8.10
C ILE A 180 4.19 -4.25 -7.89
N LEU A 181 2.95 -3.75 -7.95
CA LEU A 181 1.75 -4.55 -7.73
C LEU A 181 1.64 -5.73 -8.71
N GLN A 182 1.94 -5.49 -9.99
CA GLN A 182 1.94 -6.51 -11.03
C GLN A 182 3.03 -7.58 -10.79
N LYS A 183 4.27 -7.16 -10.47
CA LYS A 183 5.35 -8.12 -10.18
C LYS A 183 5.06 -8.93 -8.93
N GLU A 184 4.51 -8.34 -7.88
CA GLU A 184 4.11 -9.05 -6.65
C GLU A 184 3.01 -10.08 -6.92
N LYS A 185 2.02 -9.72 -7.76
CA LYS A 185 0.98 -10.66 -8.22
C LYS A 185 1.59 -11.86 -8.95
N ILE A 186 2.45 -11.63 -9.96
CA ILE A 186 3.13 -12.69 -10.70
C ILE A 186 3.95 -13.59 -9.77
N LYS A 187 4.66 -13.02 -8.79
CA LYS A 187 5.44 -13.79 -7.81
C LYS A 187 4.55 -14.62 -6.89
N SER A 188 3.40 -14.08 -6.50
CA SER A 188 2.42 -14.77 -5.67
C SER A 188 1.80 -15.97 -6.41
N GLU A 189 1.46 -15.78 -7.68
CA GLU A 189 0.90 -16.82 -8.56
C GLU A 189 1.93 -17.93 -8.87
N SER A 190 3.19 -17.56 -9.12
CA SER A 190 4.25 -18.51 -9.48
C SER A 190 4.88 -19.27 -8.31
N LYS A 191 5.06 -18.63 -7.14
CA LYS A 191 5.80 -19.19 -5.99
C LYS A 191 4.91 -19.48 -4.78
N GLY A 192 3.62 -19.18 -4.87
CA GLY A 192 2.66 -19.32 -3.78
C GLY A 192 2.86 -18.30 -2.66
N GLY A 193 1.74 -17.95 -2.01
CA GLY A 193 1.69 -17.08 -0.83
C GLY A 193 1.93 -15.60 -1.12
N ARG A 194 1.85 -14.77 -0.07
CA ARG A 194 2.11 -13.33 -0.16
C ARG A 194 3.59 -13.09 -0.44
N ARG A 195 3.90 -12.47 -1.57
CA ARG A 195 5.27 -12.14 -1.98
C ARG A 195 5.37 -10.65 -2.27
N VAL A 196 6.29 -10.00 -1.57
CA VAL A 196 6.64 -8.60 -1.74
C VAL A 196 7.96 -8.53 -2.52
N LEU A 197 8.21 -7.44 -3.24
CA LEU A 197 9.53 -7.21 -3.82
C LEU A 197 10.60 -7.04 -2.73
N SER A 198 11.77 -7.59 -2.96
CA SER A 198 12.97 -7.32 -2.17
C SER A 198 13.51 -5.91 -2.47
N LYS A 199 14.42 -5.42 -1.63
CA LYS A 199 15.17 -4.19 -1.90
C LYS A 199 15.88 -4.24 -3.27
N THR A 200 16.53 -5.35 -3.59
CA THR A 200 17.25 -5.51 -4.87
C THR A 200 16.31 -5.46 -6.07
N GLU A 201 15.12 -6.06 -5.97
CA GLU A 201 14.11 -6.02 -7.03
C GLU A 201 13.50 -4.63 -7.20
N LEU A 202 13.26 -3.90 -6.11
CA LEU A 202 12.79 -2.51 -6.18
C LEU A 202 13.84 -1.63 -6.86
N LEU A 203 15.11 -1.72 -6.46
CA LEU A 203 16.18 -0.92 -7.06
C LEU A 203 16.37 -1.24 -8.54
N ALA A 204 16.26 -2.51 -8.94
CA ALA A 204 16.29 -2.89 -10.35
C ALA A 204 15.13 -2.27 -11.14
N LEU A 205 13.92 -2.26 -10.55
CA LEU A 205 12.75 -1.61 -11.15
C LEU A 205 12.96 -0.09 -11.29
N LEU A 206 13.47 0.58 -10.27
CA LEU A 206 13.71 2.03 -10.29
C LEU A 206 14.76 2.42 -11.34
N LYS A 207 15.86 1.66 -11.46
CA LYS A 207 16.89 1.89 -12.49
C LYS A 207 16.36 1.77 -13.92
N SER A 208 15.35 0.94 -14.12
CA SER A 208 14.70 0.76 -15.43
C SER A 208 13.72 1.87 -15.79
N SER A 209 13.40 2.78 -14.85
CA SER A 209 12.50 3.92 -15.07
C SER A 209 13.32 5.22 -15.21
N PRO A 210 13.34 5.87 -16.39
CA PRO A 210 14.21 7.02 -16.67
C PRO A 210 13.95 8.23 -15.76
N GLU A 211 12.75 8.36 -15.18
CA GLU A 211 12.37 9.48 -14.31
C GLU A 211 12.90 9.37 -12.86
N ASN A 212 13.35 8.18 -12.41
CA ASN A 212 13.64 7.91 -10.99
C ASN A 212 15.13 7.81 -10.63
N ASN A 213 16.04 8.01 -11.59
CA ASN A 213 17.48 7.81 -11.36
C ASN A 213 18.14 8.87 -10.45
N LYS A 214 17.49 10.00 -10.15
CA LYS A 214 18.18 11.13 -9.49
C LYS A 214 18.27 11.03 -7.96
N ASN A 215 17.42 10.25 -7.27
CA ASN A 215 17.30 10.31 -5.80
C ASN A 215 17.27 8.95 -5.08
N THR A 216 17.83 7.89 -5.67
CA THR A 216 17.76 6.53 -5.09
C THR A 216 18.38 6.42 -3.69
N THR A 217 19.45 7.15 -3.38
CA THR A 217 20.12 7.09 -2.06
C THR A 217 19.27 7.66 -0.94
N GLU A 218 18.64 8.83 -1.16
CA GLU A 218 17.76 9.45 -0.16
C GLU A 218 16.47 8.63 0.01
N LEU A 219 15.92 8.10 -1.10
CA LEU A 219 14.79 7.17 -1.07
C LEU A 219 15.11 5.92 -0.23
N GLU A 220 16.31 5.36 -0.35
CA GLU A 220 16.73 4.20 0.45
C GLU A 220 16.77 4.50 1.96
N GLN A 221 17.14 5.71 2.36
CA GLN A 221 17.19 6.11 3.77
C GLN A 221 15.78 6.25 4.39
N MET A 222 14.77 6.55 3.58
CA MET A 222 13.38 6.64 4.02
C MET A 222 12.68 5.29 4.15
N LEU A 223 13.15 4.28 3.42
CA LEU A 223 12.51 2.97 3.30
C LEU A 223 13.04 1.96 4.33
N SER A 224 12.11 1.34 5.06
CA SER A 224 12.38 0.10 5.79
C SER A 224 11.94 -1.11 4.96
N PHE A 225 12.78 -2.14 4.93
CA PHE A 225 12.44 -3.47 4.39
C PHE A 225 12.31 -4.51 5.51
N SER A 226 12.30 -4.08 6.77
CA SER A 226 12.18 -4.98 7.91
C SER A 226 10.73 -5.42 8.13
N LYS A 227 10.55 -6.65 8.65
CA LYS A 227 9.23 -7.19 8.99
C LYS A 227 8.66 -6.66 10.32
N LYS A 228 9.35 -5.70 10.96
CA LYS A 228 9.05 -5.18 12.31
C LYS A 228 7.56 -4.92 12.53
#